data_AF-J3L9Z5-F1
#
_entry.id   AF-J3L9Z5-F1
#
_cell.length_a   1.000
_cell.length_b   1.000
_cell.length_c   1.000
_cell.angle_alpha   90.00
_cell.angle_beta   90.00
_cell.angle_gamma   90.00
#
_symmetry.space_group_name_H-M   'P 1'
#
loop_
_entity.id
_entity.type
_entity.pdbx_description
1 polymer ?
#
loop_
_entity_poly.entity_id
_entity_poly.type
_entity_poly.pdbx_seq_one_letter_code
_entity_poly.pdbx_strand_id
1 'polypeptide(L)'
;MARYLLRPPTTTGAAAAASSLLSSSRRRNGTSTPRPPVLGLRALASRPSKACPVMAVASEQSAATAKYPKVAAPTTGPIPAAELLAVIQDAAKAGAEVIMEAVNKPRNIHYKGVADLVTDTDRLSESVILEVVRKSFPDHLILGEEGGLIGDALSEYLWCIDPLDGTTNFAHGYPSFSVSIGVLFRGKPAASTVVEFCGGPMCWSTRTISASSGGGAYCNGQKIHVSQTDKVEQSLLVTGFGYEHDDAWLTNINLFKEYTDISRGVRRLGSAAADMSHVALGITEAYWEYRLKPWDMAAGVLIVEEAGGVVSRMDGGEFTVFDRSVLVSNGAVHDQLLDRIGHATEDLKKKGIDFSLWFKPDKYPTDF
;
A
#
# COMPACT_ATOMS: atom_id res chain seq x y z
N MET A 1 0.12 -29.98 36.76
CA MET A 1 1.09 -29.76 37.85
C MET A 1 2.20 -28.87 37.29
N ALA A 2 2.60 -27.73 37.83
CA ALA A 2 2.39 -27.13 39.15
C ALA A 2 2.18 -25.61 39.06
N ARG A 3 1.52 -25.08 40.10
CA ARG A 3 1.16 -23.68 40.36
C ARG A 3 2.38 -22.87 40.81
N TYR A 4 2.40 -21.57 40.49
CA TYR A 4 2.91 -20.57 41.43
C TYR A 4 1.91 -19.41 41.54
N LEU A 5 1.38 -19.26 42.76
CA LEU A 5 0.56 -18.17 43.27
C LEU A 5 1.48 -17.24 44.05
N LEU A 6 1.38 -15.93 43.88
CA LEU A 6 1.54 -14.98 44.99
C LEU A 6 0.65 -13.74 44.74
N ARG A 7 -0.10 -13.38 45.79
CA ARG A 7 -1.16 -12.36 45.90
C ARG A 7 -0.59 -10.98 46.26
N PRO A 8 -1.40 -9.90 46.15
CA PRO A 8 -0.99 -8.50 46.25
C PRO A 8 -1.21 -7.90 47.66
N PRO A 9 -0.84 -6.63 47.92
CA PRO A 9 -1.36 -5.87 49.04
C PRO A 9 -2.43 -4.84 48.61
N THR A 10 -3.45 -4.73 49.47
CA THR A 10 -4.57 -3.77 49.44
C THR A 10 -4.35 -2.62 50.42
N THR A 11 -4.69 -1.39 49.99
CA THR A 11 -5.40 -0.28 50.70
C THR A 11 -4.85 0.21 52.06
N THR A 12 -4.77 1.51 52.37
CA THR A 12 -5.91 2.44 52.58
C THR A 12 -5.48 3.91 52.83
N GLY A 13 -6.31 4.85 52.35
CA GLY A 13 -6.74 6.12 53.00
C GLY A 13 -5.76 7.32 53.00
N ALA A 14 -6.18 8.60 53.03
CA ALA A 14 -7.48 9.26 52.91
C ALA A 14 -7.25 10.79 52.74
N ALA A 15 -8.27 11.49 52.22
CA ALA A 15 -8.67 12.89 52.50
C ALA A 15 -7.80 14.11 52.06
N ALA A 16 -8.34 14.82 51.05
CA ALA A 16 -8.77 16.24 51.03
C ALA A 16 -7.83 17.38 51.52
N ALA A 17 -7.58 18.36 50.64
CA ALA A 17 -8.03 19.75 50.83
C ALA A 17 -7.73 20.60 49.57
N ALA A 18 -8.73 21.37 49.15
CA ALA A 18 -8.62 22.44 48.16
C ALA A 18 -8.00 23.68 48.80
N SER A 19 -7.27 24.48 48.02
CA SER A 19 -7.34 25.93 48.14
C SER A 19 -6.86 26.62 46.87
N SER A 20 -7.51 27.74 46.61
CA SER A 20 -7.59 28.44 45.33
C SER A 20 -6.84 29.78 45.40
N LEU A 21 -6.62 30.35 44.21
CA LEU A 21 -6.46 31.79 43.92
C LEU A 21 -5.19 32.49 44.43
N LEU A 22 -4.38 33.02 43.51
CA LEU A 22 -4.44 34.44 43.16
C LEU A 22 -3.46 34.82 42.04
N SER A 23 -3.99 35.67 41.17
CA SER A 23 -3.38 36.45 40.11
C SER A 23 -2.15 37.27 40.51
N SER A 24 -1.24 37.56 39.57
CA SER A 24 -1.07 38.92 39.02
C SER A 24 0.15 39.06 38.08
N SER A 25 -0.14 39.65 36.92
CA SER A 25 0.61 40.63 36.11
C SER A 25 2.15 40.80 36.19
N ARG A 26 2.79 40.77 35.00
CA ARG A 26 3.53 41.89 34.30
C ARG A 26 4.54 41.28 33.31
N ARG A 27 4.45 41.57 31.99
CA ARG A 27 5.26 42.56 31.21
C ARG A 27 6.76 42.49 31.58
N ARG A 28 7.75 42.41 30.66
CA ARG A 28 7.88 42.94 29.29
C ARG A 28 9.24 42.49 28.67
N ASN A 29 9.39 42.75 27.37
CA ASN A 29 10.62 42.85 26.55
C ASN A 29 11.18 41.51 26.02
N GLY A 30 11.47 41.30 24.74
CA GLY A 30 11.64 42.22 23.61
C GLY A 30 13.07 42.14 23.11
N THR A 31 13.34 41.29 22.10
CA THR A 31 14.57 41.34 21.29
C THR A 31 14.25 40.98 19.85
N SER A 32 14.43 41.98 18.99
CA SER A 32 14.36 41.95 17.53
C SER A 32 15.64 41.36 16.94
N THR A 33 15.53 40.43 15.99
CA THR A 33 16.63 40.00 15.12
C THR A 33 16.38 40.46 13.68
N PRO A 34 17.40 40.94 12.94
CA PRO A 34 17.21 41.56 11.63
C PRO A 34 17.21 40.53 10.48
N ARG A 35 16.36 40.77 9.47
CA ARG A 35 16.32 40.06 8.18
C ARG A 35 17.51 40.48 7.30
N PRO A 36 18.10 39.57 6.50
CA PRO A 36 19.07 39.92 5.47
C PRO A 36 18.38 40.45 4.19
N PRO A 37 19.10 41.21 3.34
CA PRO A 37 18.52 41.97 2.24
C PRO A 37 18.19 41.12 1.00
N VAL A 38 17.14 41.55 0.31
CA VAL A 38 16.64 41.04 -0.97
C VAL A 38 17.59 41.47 -2.08
N LEU A 39 18.18 40.51 -2.81
CA LEU A 39 19.00 40.80 -3.99
C LEU A 39 18.09 40.98 -5.22
N GLY A 40 18.20 42.14 -5.87
CA GLY A 40 17.40 42.52 -7.02
C GLY A 40 17.69 41.70 -8.28
N LEU A 41 16.61 41.38 -9.01
CA LEU A 41 16.62 40.83 -10.36
C LEU A 41 17.37 41.79 -11.30
N ARG A 42 18.46 41.31 -11.93
CA ARG A 42 19.00 41.88 -13.16
C ARG A 42 18.57 41.00 -14.33
N ALA A 43 17.76 41.57 -15.22
CA ALA A 43 17.46 41.02 -16.52
C ALA A 43 18.74 40.98 -17.37
N LEU A 44 19.08 39.80 -17.91
CA LEU A 44 20.07 39.65 -18.97
C LEU A 44 19.36 39.12 -20.22
N ALA A 45 19.45 39.91 -21.27
CA ALA A 45 18.84 39.71 -22.57
C ALA A 45 19.34 38.44 -23.27
N SER A 46 18.43 37.84 -24.02
CA SER A 46 18.58 36.66 -24.87
C SER A 46 19.59 36.84 -26.01
N ARG A 47 20.30 35.76 -26.34
CA ARG A 47 20.95 35.55 -27.64
C ARG A 47 20.44 34.23 -28.22
N PRO A 48 20.14 34.14 -29.53
CA PRO A 48 19.58 32.93 -30.12
C PRO A 48 20.71 31.93 -30.38
N SER A 49 20.61 30.71 -29.83
CA SER A 49 21.45 29.59 -30.23
C SER A 49 20.80 28.87 -31.43
N LYS A 50 21.62 28.59 -32.44
CA LYS A 50 21.24 27.90 -33.67
C LYS A 50 20.72 26.49 -33.36
N ALA A 51 19.53 26.17 -33.87
CA ALA A 51 18.98 24.81 -33.83
C ALA A 51 19.80 23.88 -34.74
N CYS A 52 20.28 22.78 -34.17
CA CYS A 52 20.89 21.66 -34.89
C CYS A 52 19.81 20.58 -35.02
N PRO A 53 19.49 20.07 -36.22
CA PRO A 53 18.49 19.02 -36.36
C PRO A 53 19.14 17.69 -35.95
N VAL A 54 18.80 17.17 -34.78
CA VAL A 54 19.12 15.79 -34.41
C VAL A 54 18.07 14.91 -35.07
N MET A 55 18.45 14.20 -36.13
CA MET A 55 17.65 13.08 -36.63
C MET A 55 17.55 12.05 -35.51
N ALA A 56 16.33 11.82 -35.02
CA ALA A 56 16.04 10.69 -34.16
C ALA A 56 16.14 9.41 -35.00
N VAL A 57 17.22 8.67 -34.80
CA VAL A 57 17.31 7.29 -35.28
C VAL A 57 16.44 6.46 -34.35
N ALA A 58 15.28 6.02 -34.83
CA ALA A 58 14.49 5.01 -34.14
C ALA A 58 15.34 3.73 -34.08
N SER A 59 15.92 3.47 -32.91
CA SER A 59 16.50 2.17 -32.63
C SER A 59 15.35 1.19 -32.41
N GLU A 60 15.09 0.32 -33.37
CA GLU A 60 14.32 -0.89 -33.15
C GLU A 60 15.10 -1.74 -32.13
N GLN A 61 14.77 -1.58 -30.85
CA GLN A 61 15.18 -2.54 -29.84
C GLN A 61 14.34 -3.79 -30.07
N SER A 62 15.00 -4.81 -30.64
CA SER A 62 14.56 -6.20 -30.59
C SER A 62 14.01 -6.50 -29.19
N ALA A 63 12.72 -6.86 -29.11
CA ALA A 63 12.05 -7.19 -27.86
C ALA A 63 12.67 -8.44 -27.24
N ALA A 64 13.72 -8.25 -26.43
CA ALA A 64 14.14 -9.25 -25.47
C ALA A 64 12.92 -9.54 -24.58
N THR A 65 12.47 -10.80 -24.55
CA THR A 65 11.39 -11.23 -23.68
C THR A 65 11.76 -10.83 -22.25
N ALA A 66 10.98 -9.93 -21.65
CA ALA A 66 11.24 -9.51 -20.27
C ALA A 66 11.26 -10.75 -19.37
N LYS A 67 12.27 -10.86 -18.50
CA LYS A 67 12.48 -12.02 -17.62
C LYS A 67 11.24 -12.34 -16.77
N TYR A 68 10.49 -11.30 -16.39
CA TYR A 68 9.25 -11.38 -15.65
C TYR A 68 8.11 -10.85 -16.53
N PRO A 69 7.06 -11.66 -16.78
CA PRO A 69 5.90 -11.21 -17.54
C PRO A 69 5.19 -10.05 -16.85
N LYS A 70 4.57 -9.17 -17.66
CA LYS A 70 3.73 -8.10 -17.13
C LYS A 70 2.48 -8.66 -16.46
N VAL A 71 2.19 -8.16 -15.27
CA VAL A 71 0.95 -8.45 -14.54
C VAL A 71 -0.20 -7.60 -15.05
N ALA A 72 0.06 -6.35 -15.48
CA ALA A 72 -0.98 -5.46 -15.98
C ALA A 72 -1.69 -6.05 -17.21
N ALA A 73 -2.97 -5.73 -17.33
CA ALA A 73 -3.74 -6.02 -18.53
C ALA A 73 -3.07 -5.34 -19.74
N PRO A 74 -3.13 -5.89 -20.96
CA PRO A 74 -2.57 -5.21 -22.13
C PRO A 74 -3.25 -3.87 -22.47
N THR A 75 -4.50 -3.69 -22.02
CA THR A 75 -5.32 -2.48 -22.16
C THR A 75 -6.27 -2.38 -20.97
N THR A 76 -6.97 -1.26 -20.82
CA THR A 76 -8.08 -1.14 -19.85
C THR A 76 -9.41 -1.73 -20.34
N GLY A 77 -9.40 -2.51 -21.43
CA GLY A 77 -10.61 -3.04 -22.05
C GLY A 77 -11.36 -1.98 -22.86
N PRO A 78 -12.68 -2.15 -23.09
CA PRO A 78 -13.50 -1.17 -23.80
C PRO A 78 -13.68 0.16 -23.06
N ILE A 79 -13.44 0.21 -21.75
CA ILE A 79 -13.60 1.43 -20.94
C ILE A 79 -12.28 2.21 -20.97
N PRO A 80 -12.30 3.52 -21.31
CA PRO A 80 -11.10 4.34 -21.31
C PRO A 80 -10.44 4.41 -19.93
N ALA A 81 -9.10 4.35 -19.89
CA ALA A 81 -8.33 4.46 -18.65
C ALA A 81 -8.70 5.70 -17.81
N ALA A 82 -8.93 6.84 -18.46
CA ALA A 82 -9.32 8.08 -17.78
C ALA A 82 -10.67 7.98 -17.07
N GLU A 83 -11.62 7.21 -17.62
CA GLU A 83 -12.94 7.00 -17.02
C GLU A 83 -12.84 6.08 -15.81
N LEU A 84 -12.13 4.96 -15.92
CA LEU A 84 -11.85 4.07 -14.78
C LEU A 84 -11.12 4.82 -13.66
N LEU A 85 -10.08 5.58 -14.01
CA LEU A 85 -9.29 6.37 -13.07
C LEU A 85 -10.12 7.45 -12.36
N ALA A 86 -11.04 8.11 -13.05
CA ALA A 86 -11.93 9.09 -12.42
C ALA A 86 -12.81 8.42 -11.36
N VAL A 87 -13.50 7.33 -11.72
CA VAL A 87 -14.42 6.63 -10.80
C VAL A 87 -13.68 6.01 -9.62
N ILE A 88 -12.53 5.37 -9.86
CA ILE A 88 -11.76 4.72 -8.79
C ILE A 88 -11.16 5.74 -7.82
N GLN A 89 -10.73 6.91 -8.30
CA GLN A 89 -10.24 7.99 -7.45
C GLN A 89 -11.38 8.63 -6.65
N ASP A 90 -12.55 8.85 -7.25
CA ASP A 90 -13.73 9.34 -6.53
C ASP A 90 -14.18 8.36 -5.45
N ALA A 91 -14.20 7.05 -5.76
CA ALA A 91 -14.55 6.01 -4.81
C ALA A 91 -13.55 5.92 -3.65
N ALA A 92 -12.25 5.87 -3.95
CA ALA A 92 -11.20 5.81 -2.94
C ALA A 92 -11.18 7.08 -2.06
N LYS A 93 -11.46 8.25 -2.64
CA LYS A 93 -11.62 9.49 -1.89
C LYS A 93 -12.80 9.44 -0.94
N ALA A 94 -13.96 8.94 -1.38
CA ALA A 94 -15.14 8.80 -0.52
C ALA A 94 -14.87 7.88 0.69
N GLY A 95 -14.25 6.72 0.47
CA GLY A 95 -13.84 5.83 1.56
C GLY A 95 -12.81 6.49 2.50
N ALA A 96 -11.84 7.20 1.92
CA ALA A 96 -10.82 7.88 2.71
C ALA A 96 -11.38 9.04 3.56
N GLU A 97 -12.42 9.73 3.11
CA GLU A 97 -13.11 10.76 3.90
C GLU A 97 -13.74 10.15 5.17
N VAL A 98 -14.37 8.98 5.06
CA VAL A 98 -14.92 8.23 6.21
C VAL A 98 -13.81 7.91 7.23
N ILE A 99 -12.69 7.37 6.75
CA ILE A 99 -11.56 7.04 7.63
C ILE A 99 -10.97 8.29 8.26
N MET A 100 -10.81 9.38 7.51
CA MET A 100 -10.29 10.65 8.01
C MET A 100 -11.16 11.27 9.10
N GLU A 101 -12.48 11.07 9.05
CA GLU A 101 -13.36 11.47 10.15
C GLU A 101 -13.16 10.61 11.41
N ALA A 102 -12.71 9.37 11.24
CA ALA A 102 -12.58 8.38 12.31
C ALA A 102 -11.19 8.37 12.99
N VAL A 103 -10.11 8.75 12.30
CA VAL A 103 -8.72 8.58 12.79
C VAL A 103 -8.43 9.15 14.19
N ASN A 104 -9.12 10.22 14.59
CA ASN A 104 -8.97 10.88 15.90
C ASN A 104 -10.14 10.63 16.87
N LYS A 105 -11.14 9.83 16.49
CA LYS A 105 -12.26 9.52 17.38
C LYS A 105 -11.77 8.70 18.59
N PRO A 106 -12.29 8.94 19.81
CA PRO A 106 -11.92 8.17 21.00
C PRO A 106 -12.19 6.68 20.80
N ARG A 107 -11.22 5.84 21.20
CA ARG A 107 -11.30 4.38 21.10
C ARG A 107 -11.45 3.79 22.50
N ASN A 108 -12.54 3.08 22.79
CA ASN A 108 -12.68 2.36 24.06
C ASN A 108 -12.00 0.99 23.94
N ILE A 109 -10.76 0.88 24.42
CA ILE A 109 -10.00 -0.38 24.45
C ILE A 109 -10.51 -1.28 25.58
N HIS A 110 -11.73 -1.78 25.44
CA HIS A 110 -12.14 -3.01 26.09
C HIS A 110 -11.91 -4.16 25.11
N TYR A 111 -11.75 -5.38 25.61
CA TYR A 111 -11.53 -6.61 24.80
C TYR A 111 -12.64 -6.90 23.74
N LYS A 112 -13.62 -5.99 23.60
CA LYS A 112 -14.67 -5.94 22.57
C LYS A 112 -14.79 -4.58 21.85
N GLY A 113 -14.26 -3.47 22.36
CA GLY A 113 -14.64 -2.11 21.93
C GLY A 113 -13.77 -1.43 20.87
N VAL A 114 -12.53 -1.89 20.62
CA VAL A 114 -11.75 -1.41 19.47
C VAL A 114 -12.18 -2.11 18.20
N ALA A 115 -12.49 -3.41 18.31
CA ALA A 115 -12.98 -4.20 17.19
C ALA A 115 -14.25 -3.58 16.60
N ASP A 116 -15.20 -3.14 17.43
CA ASP A 116 -16.48 -2.58 16.97
C ASP A 116 -16.30 -1.28 16.17
N LEU A 117 -15.58 -0.28 16.68
CA LEU A 117 -15.38 1.01 15.97
C LEU A 117 -14.62 0.83 14.65
N VAL A 118 -13.63 -0.06 14.68
CA VAL A 118 -12.81 -0.36 13.50
C VAL A 118 -13.72 -1.02 12.47
N THR A 119 -14.37 -2.13 12.82
CA THR A 119 -15.35 -2.83 11.97
C THR A 119 -16.43 -1.89 11.41
N ASP A 120 -16.96 -0.95 12.20
CA ASP A 120 -17.95 0.03 11.72
C ASP A 120 -17.36 1.03 10.72
N THR A 121 -16.10 1.43 10.91
CA THR A 121 -15.38 2.32 10.00
C THR A 121 -15.06 1.61 8.69
N ASP A 122 -14.53 0.39 8.75
CA ASP A 122 -14.27 -0.47 7.59
C ASP A 122 -15.53 -0.65 6.73
N ARG A 123 -16.65 -1.06 7.36
CA ARG A 123 -17.93 -1.26 6.65
C ARG A 123 -18.53 0.01 6.08
N LEU A 124 -18.44 1.14 6.79
CA LEU A 124 -18.94 2.41 6.30
C LEU A 124 -18.10 2.91 5.11
N SER A 125 -16.77 2.78 5.20
CA SER A 125 -15.84 3.07 4.11
C SER A 125 -16.18 2.22 2.87
N GLU A 126 -16.36 0.91 3.05
CA GLU A 126 -16.75 0.03 1.94
C GLU A 126 -18.09 0.43 1.33
N SER A 127 -19.11 0.72 2.16
CA SER A 127 -20.44 1.10 1.67
C SER A 127 -20.39 2.33 0.76
N VAL A 128 -19.66 3.39 1.12
CA VAL A 128 -19.57 4.60 0.30
C VAL A 128 -18.76 4.37 -0.98
N ILE A 129 -17.73 3.52 -0.92
CA ILE A 129 -16.97 3.09 -2.10
C ILE A 129 -17.91 2.36 -3.07
N LEU A 130 -18.68 1.40 -2.56
CA LEU A 130 -19.62 0.60 -3.35
C LEU A 130 -20.71 1.47 -4.01
N GLU A 131 -21.21 2.49 -3.32
CA GLU A 131 -22.18 3.44 -3.90
C GLU A 131 -21.61 4.16 -5.13
N VAL A 132 -20.37 4.64 -5.06
CA VAL A 132 -19.71 5.33 -6.18
C VAL A 132 -19.48 4.36 -7.35
N VAL A 133 -18.96 3.16 -7.06
CA VAL A 133 -18.68 2.14 -8.08
C VAL A 133 -19.96 1.71 -8.77
N ARG A 134 -21.00 1.31 -8.03
CA ARG A 134 -22.26 0.80 -8.60
C ARG A 134 -23.07 1.85 -9.33
N LYS A 135 -22.93 3.13 -8.96
CA LYS A 135 -23.55 4.23 -9.71
C LYS A 135 -22.96 4.39 -11.11
N SER A 136 -21.66 4.14 -11.25
CA SER A 136 -20.94 4.31 -12.52
C SER A 136 -20.93 3.01 -13.34
N PHE A 137 -20.81 1.87 -12.66
CA PHE A 137 -20.67 0.55 -13.25
C PHE A 137 -21.59 -0.46 -12.55
N PRO A 138 -22.91 -0.40 -12.77
CA PRO A 138 -23.90 -1.21 -12.05
C PRO A 138 -23.76 -2.72 -12.27
N ASP A 139 -23.19 -3.11 -13.42
CA ASP A 139 -23.07 -4.50 -13.85
C ASP A 139 -21.66 -5.09 -13.62
N HIS A 140 -20.71 -4.33 -13.05
CA HIS A 140 -19.38 -4.88 -12.80
C HIS A 140 -19.37 -5.82 -11.59
N LEU A 141 -18.46 -6.80 -11.62
CA LEU A 141 -18.20 -7.67 -10.48
C LEU A 141 -17.35 -6.92 -9.45
N ILE A 142 -17.62 -7.14 -8.17
CA ILE A 142 -16.91 -6.52 -7.06
C ILE A 142 -16.58 -7.59 -6.03
N LEU A 143 -15.35 -7.57 -5.52
CA LEU A 143 -14.85 -8.37 -4.41
C LEU A 143 -14.32 -7.40 -3.35
N GLY A 144 -15.12 -7.15 -2.32
CA GLY A 144 -14.72 -6.38 -1.14
C GLY A 144 -14.25 -7.29 0.00
N GLU A 145 -13.35 -6.79 0.84
CA GLU A 145 -12.91 -7.50 2.06
C GLU A 145 -14.09 -7.78 3.01
N GLU A 146 -14.95 -6.78 3.25
CA GLU A 146 -16.02 -6.87 4.24
C GLU A 146 -17.30 -7.48 3.63
N GLY A 147 -17.63 -7.06 2.40
CA GLY A 147 -18.87 -7.42 1.71
C GLY A 147 -18.78 -8.68 0.83
N GLY A 148 -17.57 -9.19 0.59
CA GLY A 148 -17.35 -10.35 -0.27
C GLY A 148 -17.66 -10.08 -1.75
N LEU A 149 -18.12 -11.11 -2.47
CA LEU A 149 -18.35 -11.05 -3.91
C LEU A 149 -19.80 -10.65 -4.24
N ILE A 150 -19.96 -9.56 -5.01
CA ILE A 150 -21.27 -9.06 -5.49
C ILE A 150 -21.18 -8.58 -6.94
N GLY A 151 -22.32 -8.49 -7.63
CA GLY A 151 -22.40 -8.02 -9.04
C GLY A 151 -22.57 -9.15 -10.05
N ASP A 152 -22.29 -8.88 -11.33
CA ASP A 152 -22.41 -9.88 -12.39
C ASP A 152 -21.12 -10.69 -12.54
N ALA A 153 -21.19 -11.99 -12.25
CA ALA A 153 -20.06 -12.92 -12.40
C ALA A 153 -19.56 -13.06 -13.85
N LEU A 154 -20.33 -12.62 -14.85
CA LEU A 154 -19.94 -12.63 -16.26
C LEU A 154 -19.26 -11.32 -16.70
N SER A 155 -19.20 -10.30 -15.84
CA SER A 155 -18.48 -9.06 -16.13
C SER A 155 -17.01 -9.34 -16.44
N GLU A 156 -16.46 -8.67 -17.46
CA GLU A 156 -15.03 -8.69 -17.74
C GLU A 156 -14.21 -7.90 -16.72
N TYR A 157 -14.88 -7.04 -15.93
CA TYR A 157 -14.26 -6.24 -14.89
C TYR A 157 -14.54 -6.80 -13.48
N LEU A 158 -13.49 -6.84 -12.66
CA LEU A 158 -13.57 -7.14 -11.23
C LEU A 158 -12.92 -6.01 -10.43
N TRP A 159 -13.68 -5.38 -9.54
CA TRP A 159 -13.17 -4.42 -8.57
C TRP A 159 -12.76 -5.16 -7.30
N CYS A 160 -11.48 -5.10 -6.93
CA CYS A 160 -10.97 -5.59 -5.66
C CYS A 160 -10.83 -4.41 -4.70
N ILE A 161 -11.54 -4.44 -3.58
CA ILE A 161 -11.64 -3.31 -2.64
C ILE A 161 -11.20 -3.76 -1.26
N ASP A 162 -10.20 -3.07 -0.73
CA ASP A 162 -9.88 -3.07 0.68
C ASP A 162 -10.23 -1.66 1.23
N PRO A 163 -11.29 -1.54 2.04
CA PRO A 163 -11.76 -0.27 2.54
C PRO A 163 -10.85 0.31 3.63
N LEU A 164 -9.97 -0.49 4.26
CA LEU A 164 -9.00 -0.07 5.27
C LEU A 164 -7.88 -1.12 5.46
N ASP A 165 -6.90 -1.10 4.55
CA ASP A 165 -5.69 -1.92 4.67
C ASP A 165 -4.84 -1.38 5.84
N GLY A 166 -4.47 -2.27 6.76
CA GLY A 166 -3.80 -1.87 8.00
C GLY A 166 -4.75 -1.50 9.14
N THR A 167 -5.90 -2.17 9.22
CA THR A 167 -6.90 -2.13 10.29
C THR A 167 -6.28 -2.08 11.71
N THR A 168 -5.25 -2.89 11.97
CA THR A 168 -4.51 -2.88 13.26
C THR A 168 -3.77 -1.56 13.48
N ASN A 169 -3.15 -0.99 12.45
CA ASN A 169 -2.47 0.30 12.57
C ASN A 169 -3.47 1.43 12.82
N PHE A 170 -4.58 1.44 12.09
CA PHE A 170 -5.67 2.38 12.34
C PHE A 170 -6.22 2.26 13.76
N ALA A 171 -6.42 1.05 14.27
CA ALA A 171 -6.88 0.78 15.63
C ALA A 171 -5.94 1.36 16.70
N HIS A 172 -4.63 1.34 16.45
CA HIS A 172 -3.61 1.84 17.35
C HIS A 172 -3.20 3.30 17.11
N GLY A 173 -3.74 3.94 16.06
CA GLY A 173 -3.31 5.27 15.62
C GLY A 173 -1.85 5.28 15.12
N TYR A 174 -1.35 4.13 14.67
CA TYR A 174 -0.03 4.00 14.05
C TYR A 174 -0.11 4.43 12.58
N PRO A 175 0.82 5.26 12.07
CA PRO A 175 0.81 5.66 10.67
C PRO A 175 1.21 4.52 9.75
N SER A 176 0.68 4.51 8.52
CA SER A 176 0.69 3.40 7.53
C SER A 176 -0.57 2.54 7.59
N PHE A 177 -1.63 3.04 6.97
CA PHE A 177 -2.84 2.32 6.57
C PHE A 177 -3.40 3.02 5.34
N SER A 178 -4.28 2.37 4.59
CA SER A 178 -4.77 2.92 3.32
C SER A 178 -6.16 2.45 2.92
N VAL A 179 -6.80 3.20 2.01
CA VAL A 179 -7.87 2.64 1.18
C VAL A 179 -7.21 2.13 -0.10
N SER A 180 -7.50 0.90 -0.51
CA SER A 180 -6.95 0.28 -1.71
C SER A 180 -8.07 -0.19 -2.63
N ILE A 181 -8.05 0.27 -3.87
CA ILE A 181 -8.98 -0.18 -4.90
C ILE A 181 -8.18 -0.52 -6.17
N GLY A 182 -8.34 -1.76 -6.63
CA GLY A 182 -7.81 -2.24 -7.91
C GLY A 182 -8.95 -2.70 -8.81
N VAL A 183 -8.84 -2.43 -10.10
CA VAL A 183 -9.77 -2.92 -11.13
C VAL A 183 -9.00 -3.88 -12.03
N LEU A 184 -9.49 -5.11 -12.12
CA LEU A 184 -9.01 -6.09 -13.07
C LEU A 184 -9.87 -6.05 -14.33
N PHE A 185 -9.25 -6.14 -15.49
CA PHE A 185 -9.90 -6.50 -16.75
C PHE A 185 -9.43 -7.90 -17.14
N ARG A 186 -10.37 -8.84 -17.25
CA ARG A 186 -10.13 -10.26 -17.59
C ARG A 186 -9.03 -10.91 -16.72
N GLY A 187 -9.08 -10.65 -15.41
CA GLY A 187 -8.15 -11.20 -14.42
C GLY A 187 -6.82 -10.47 -14.28
N LYS A 188 -6.56 -9.41 -15.06
CA LYS A 188 -5.32 -8.65 -14.99
C LYS A 188 -5.55 -7.19 -14.56
N PRO A 189 -4.71 -6.59 -13.70
CA PRO A 189 -4.89 -5.20 -13.27
C PRO A 189 -4.91 -4.19 -14.42
N ALA A 190 -5.94 -3.35 -14.46
CA ALA A 190 -6.20 -2.37 -15.50
C ALA A 190 -6.13 -0.92 -14.98
N ALA A 191 -6.66 -0.67 -13.78
CA ALA A 191 -6.59 0.63 -13.10
C ALA A 191 -6.54 0.43 -11.58
N SER A 192 -5.94 1.37 -10.86
CA SER A 192 -5.77 1.26 -9.41
C SER A 192 -5.61 2.61 -8.74
N THR A 193 -6.09 2.72 -7.50
CA THR A 193 -5.82 3.83 -6.59
C THR A 193 -5.61 3.33 -5.17
N VAL A 194 -4.56 3.83 -4.51
CA VAL A 194 -4.30 3.69 -3.07
C VAL A 194 -4.30 5.08 -2.44
N VAL A 195 -5.08 5.27 -1.37
CA VAL A 195 -5.04 6.49 -0.54
C VAL A 195 -4.37 6.15 0.77
N GLU A 196 -3.08 6.48 0.89
CA GLU A 196 -2.27 6.23 2.09
C GLU A 196 -2.49 7.34 3.12
N PHE A 197 -2.69 6.94 4.38
CA PHE A 197 -2.73 7.84 5.53
C PHE A 197 -1.37 7.93 6.21
N CYS A 198 -0.86 9.15 6.35
CA CYS A 198 0.44 9.46 6.91
C CYS A 198 0.34 10.39 8.13
N GLY A 199 1.39 10.43 8.94
CA GLY A 199 1.51 11.33 10.08
C GLY A 199 1.28 10.61 11.40
N GLY A 200 0.21 10.97 12.12
CA GLY A 200 -0.13 10.37 13.40
C GLY A 200 -1.29 11.10 14.07
N PRO A 201 -1.67 10.71 15.30
CA PRO A 201 -2.76 11.32 16.04
C PRO A 201 -2.68 12.85 16.04
N MET A 202 -3.79 13.51 15.73
CA MET A 202 -3.93 14.97 15.59
C MET A 202 -3.21 15.63 14.40
N CYS A 203 -2.44 14.89 13.60
CA CYS A 203 -1.62 15.40 12.49
C CYS A 203 -1.69 14.49 11.26
N TRP A 204 -2.88 14.00 10.92
CA TRP A 204 -3.10 13.11 9.77
C TRP A 204 -3.10 13.87 8.45
N SER A 205 -2.56 13.24 7.42
CA SER A 205 -2.59 13.69 6.03
C SER A 205 -2.73 12.48 5.11
N THR A 206 -3.12 12.70 3.86
CA THR A 206 -3.20 11.63 2.86
C THR A 206 -2.32 11.92 1.65
N ARG A 207 -1.93 10.84 0.97
CA ARG A 207 -1.42 10.90 -0.40
C ARG A 207 -2.16 9.87 -1.24
N THR A 208 -2.45 10.22 -2.49
CA THR A 208 -3.17 9.37 -3.43
C THR A 208 -2.19 8.88 -4.49
N ILE A 209 -1.97 7.58 -4.55
CA ILE A 209 -1.18 6.92 -5.58
C ILE A 209 -2.13 6.23 -6.53
N SER A 210 -1.96 6.42 -7.84
CA SER A 210 -2.83 5.83 -8.85
C SER A 210 -2.04 5.41 -10.07
N ALA A 211 -2.55 4.41 -10.78
CA ALA A 211 -1.95 3.88 -11.99
C ALA A 211 -3.04 3.28 -12.89
N SER A 212 -2.74 3.22 -14.19
CA SER A 212 -3.53 2.49 -15.18
C SER A 212 -2.59 1.78 -16.12
N SER A 213 -3.01 0.64 -16.67
CA SER A 213 -2.22 -0.12 -17.63
C SER A 213 -1.67 0.76 -18.75
N GLY A 214 -0.35 0.76 -18.90
CA GLY A 214 0.41 1.54 -19.89
C GLY A 214 0.42 3.05 -19.67
N GLY A 215 -0.25 3.55 -18.62
CA GLY A 215 -0.39 4.96 -18.31
C GLY A 215 0.70 5.50 -17.37
N GLY A 216 1.45 4.62 -16.71
CA GLY A 216 2.39 4.99 -15.64
C GLY A 216 1.72 5.17 -14.28
N ALA A 217 2.55 5.26 -13.24
CA ALA A 217 2.13 5.51 -11.87
C ALA A 217 2.31 6.98 -11.46
N TYR A 218 1.40 7.48 -10.63
CA TYR A 218 1.35 8.87 -10.18
C TYR A 218 1.02 8.97 -8.70
N CYS A 219 1.70 9.87 -7.97
CA CYS A 219 1.37 10.26 -6.61
C CYS A 219 0.92 11.73 -6.61
N ASN A 220 -0.31 12.00 -6.18
CA ASN A 220 -0.92 13.34 -6.20
C ASN A 220 -0.76 14.05 -7.57
N GLY A 221 -0.94 13.30 -8.66
CA GLY A 221 -0.81 13.78 -10.03
C GLY A 221 0.63 13.94 -10.55
N GLN A 222 1.65 13.70 -9.72
CA GLN A 222 3.05 13.69 -10.16
C GLN A 222 3.50 12.28 -10.50
N LYS A 223 4.16 12.11 -11.65
CA LYS A 223 4.67 10.81 -12.08
C LYS A 223 5.75 10.30 -11.11
N ILE A 224 5.69 9.02 -10.77
CA ILE A 224 6.63 8.36 -9.84
C ILE A 224 7.36 7.21 -10.51
N HIS A 225 8.48 6.82 -9.92
CA HIS A 225 9.33 5.75 -10.41
C HIS A 225 9.97 5.01 -9.23
N VAL A 226 10.18 3.71 -9.39
CA VAL A 226 10.92 2.89 -8.44
C VAL A 226 12.38 3.36 -8.30
N SER A 227 13.00 3.03 -7.17
CA SER A 227 14.42 3.29 -6.88
C SER A 227 15.35 2.65 -7.93
N GLN A 228 16.52 3.24 -8.16
CA GLN A 228 17.55 2.68 -9.05
C GLN A 228 18.64 1.90 -8.29
N THR A 229 18.50 1.71 -6.97
CA THR A 229 19.43 0.93 -6.16
C THR A 229 19.51 -0.49 -6.69
N ASP A 230 20.71 -0.95 -7.05
CA ASP A 230 20.96 -2.24 -7.71
C ASP A 230 21.61 -3.29 -6.80
N LYS A 231 21.78 -3.00 -5.51
CA LYS A 231 22.39 -3.91 -4.54
C LYS A 231 21.58 -3.99 -3.26
N VAL A 232 21.31 -5.22 -2.81
CA VAL A 232 20.59 -5.49 -1.55
C VAL A 232 21.26 -4.83 -0.34
N GLU A 233 22.58 -4.76 -0.30
CA GLU A 233 23.36 -4.09 0.77
C GLU A 233 23.10 -2.58 0.90
N GLN A 234 22.55 -1.97 -0.13
CA GLN A 234 22.19 -0.55 -0.18
C GLN A 234 20.69 -0.32 -0.06
N SER A 235 19.89 -1.40 -0.03
CA SER A 235 18.44 -1.35 -0.04
C SER A 235 17.84 -1.14 1.35
N LEU A 236 16.74 -0.40 1.41
CA LEU A 236 15.77 -0.46 2.49
C LEU A 236 14.62 -1.35 2.03
N LEU A 237 14.35 -2.42 2.77
CA LEU A 237 13.34 -3.41 2.41
C LEU A 237 12.13 -3.32 3.33
N VAL A 238 10.99 -3.83 2.88
CA VAL A 238 9.79 -3.95 3.71
C VAL A 238 9.16 -5.33 3.52
N THR A 239 8.45 -5.82 4.54
CA THR A 239 7.72 -7.09 4.51
C THR A 239 6.51 -7.00 5.42
N GLY A 240 5.53 -7.88 5.23
CA GLY A 240 4.50 -8.13 6.23
C GLY A 240 4.58 -9.54 6.82
N PHE A 241 3.75 -9.80 7.83
CA PHE A 241 3.63 -11.10 8.48
C PHE A 241 2.16 -11.43 8.63
N GLY A 242 1.77 -12.62 8.16
CA GLY A 242 0.43 -13.16 8.38
C GLY A 242 0.14 -13.44 9.85
N TYR A 243 -1.15 -13.51 10.19
CA TYR A 243 -1.64 -13.74 11.54
C TYR A 243 -1.45 -15.19 12.03
N GLU A 244 -1.32 -16.15 11.10
CA GLU A 244 -1.10 -17.56 11.42
C GLU A 244 0.40 -17.80 11.68
N HIS A 245 0.76 -18.16 12.92
CA HIS A 245 2.15 -18.44 13.30
C HIS A 245 2.57 -19.88 12.98
N ASP A 246 2.56 -20.23 11.70
CA ASP A 246 2.91 -21.54 11.16
C ASP A 246 4.32 -21.56 10.52
N ASP A 247 4.63 -22.59 9.73
CA ASP A 247 5.90 -22.73 9.01
C ASP A 247 6.16 -21.59 8.02
N ALA A 248 5.12 -21.05 7.37
CA ALA A 248 5.26 -19.93 6.43
C ALA A 248 5.62 -18.65 7.19
N TRP A 249 4.98 -18.42 8.34
CA TRP A 249 5.33 -17.32 9.23
C TRP A 249 6.77 -17.43 9.74
N LEU A 250 7.19 -18.61 10.24
CA LEU A 250 8.55 -18.82 10.73
C LEU A 250 9.58 -18.60 9.62
N THR A 251 9.29 -19.08 8.41
CA THR A 251 10.14 -18.87 7.23
C THR A 251 10.26 -17.39 6.91
N ASN A 252 9.17 -16.64 6.97
CA ASN A 252 9.19 -15.19 6.75
C ASN A 252 9.99 -14.43 7.82
N ILE A 253 9.89 -14.84 9.10
CA ILE A 253 10.73 -14.30 10.19
C ILE A 253 12.21 -14.56 9.93
N ASN A 254 12.57 -15.75 9.42
CA ASN A 254 13.95 -16.06 9.05
C ASN A 254 14.44 -15.18 7.89
N LEU A 255 13.62 -15.00 6.84
CA LEU A 255 13.93 -14.08 5.74
C LEU A 255 14.13 -12.65 6.25
N PHE A 256 13.23 -12.15 7.11
CA PHE A 256 13.36 -10.86 7.76
C PHE A 256 14.70 -10.73 8.48
N LYS A 257 15.05 -11.70 9.34
CA LYS A 257 16.33 -11.74 10.06
C LYS A 257 17.52 -11.72 9.10
N GLU A 258 17.51 -12.55 8.07
CA GLU A 258 18.61 -12.62 7.10
C GLU A 258 18.78 -11.29 6.35
N TYR A 259 17.69 -10.69 5.87
CA TYR A 259 17.77 -9.43 5.16
C TYR A 259 18.14 -8.26 6.06
N THR A 260 17.82 -8.29 7.36
CA THR A 260 18.33 -7.26 8.28
C THR A 260 19.86 -7.30 8.42
N ASP A 261 20.49 -8.45 8.21
CA ASP A 261 21.94 -8.63 8.31
C ASP A 261 22.68 -8.09 7.07
N ILE A 262 22.04 -8.17 5.90
CA ILE A 262 22.70 -7.89 4.61
C ILE A 262 22.19 -6.64 3.88
N SER A 263 21.25 -5.87 4.44
CA SER A 263 20.69 -4.66 3.82
C SER A 263 20.81 -3.45 4.75
N ARG A 264 20.27 -2.28 4.37
CA ARG A 264 20.13 -1.12 5.28
C ARG A 264 18.99 -1.30 6.31
N GLY A 265 18.39 -2.47 6.32
CA GLY A 265 17.37 -2.89 7.26
C GLY A 265 16.06 -3.24 6.58
N VAL A 266 15.21 -3.91 7.34
CA VAL A 266 13.88 -4.32 6.92
C VAL A 266 12.86 -3.60 7.80
N ARG A 267 11.75 -3.15 7.21
CA ARG A 267 10.59 -2.60 7.91
C ARG A 267 9.44 -3.60 7.86
N ARG A 268 8.52 -3.46 8.83
CA ARG A 268 7.23 -4.15 8.85
C ARG A 268 6.20 -3.10 9.23
N LEU A 269 5.61 -2.45 8.23
CA LEU A 269 4.71 -1.32 8.48
C LEU A 269 3.30 -1.81 8.79
N GLY A 270 2.81 -2.84 8.08
CA GLY A 270 1.54 -3.49 8.40
C GLY A 270 0.35 -3.02 7.58
N SER A 271 0.60 -2.52 6.36
CA SER A 271 -0.39 -2.22 5.33
C SER A 271 0.23 -2.59 3.99
N ALA A 272 -0.27 -3.66 3.36
CA ALA A 272 0.32 -4.24 2.16
C ALA A 272 0.28 -3.26 0.96
N ALA A 273 -0.85 -2.58 0.76
CA ALA A 273 -1.03 -1.62 -0.32
C ALA A 273 -0.16 -0.36 -0.12
N ALA A 274 0.02 0.08 1.13
CA ALA A 274 0.96 1.16 1.44
C ALA A 274 2.42 0.73 1.22
N ASP A 275 2.79 -0.48 1.64
CA ASP A 275 4.15 -1.04 1.49
C ASP A 275 4.53 -1.17 0.00
N MET A 276 3.61 -1.65 -0.85
CA MET A 276 3.80 -1.66 -2.31
C MET A 276 3.89 -0.25 -2.90
N SER A 277 3.08 0.68 -2.40
CA SER A 277 3.15 2.10 -2.81
C SER A 277 4.51 2.72 -2.46
N HIS A 278 5.13 2.33 -1.34
CA HIS A 278 6.47 2.81 -0.96
C HIS A 278 7.55 2.29 -1.91
N VAL A 279 7.40 1.07 -2.43
CA VAL A 279 8.28 0.54 -3.49
C VAL A 279 8.13 1.36 -4.76
N ALA A 280 6.90 1.62 -5.19
CA ALA A 280 6.61 2.42 -6.39
C ALA A 280 7.09 3.88 -6.29
N LEU A 281 7.11 4.45 -5.07
CA LEU A 281 7.67 5.76 -4.77
C LEU A 281 9.21 5.77 -4.72
N GLY A 282 9.86 4.60 -4.74
CA GLY A 282 11.31 4.47 -4.59
C GLY A 282 11.81 4.75 -3.16
N ILE A 283 10.93 4.67 -2.16
CA ILE A 283 11.30 4.81 -0.73
C ILE A 283 11.95 3.52 -0.22
N THR A 284 11.44 2.39 -0.69
CA THR A 284 11.96 1.04 -0.44
C THR A 284 12.24 0.35 -1.76
N GLU A 285 13.16 -0.62 -1.77
CA GLU A 285 13.51 -1.34 -2.98
C GLU A 285 12.64 -2.56 -3.26
N ALA A 286 12.03 -3.15 -2.23
CA ALA A 286 11.18 -4.33 -2.38
C ALA A 286 10.24 -4.55 -1.21
N TYR A 287 9.17 -5.31 -1.50
CA TYR A 287 8.19 -5.82 -0.56
C TYR A 287 7.91 -7.30 -0.84
N TRP A 288 7.81 -8.12 0.20
CA TRP A 288 7.35 -9.51 0.09
C TRP A 288 6.38 -9.87 1.20
N GLU A 289 5.40 -10.73 0.90
CA GLU A 289 4.48 -11.28 1.89
C GLU A 289 3.77 -12.56 1.40
N TYR A 290 3.47 -13.44 2.35
CA TYR A 290 2.65 -14.64 2.15
C TYR A 290 1.21 -14.42 2.61
N ARG A 291 0.28 -15.14 1.97
CA ARG A 291 -1.15 -15.30 2.27
C ARG A 291 -2.03 -14.05 2.16
N LEU A 292 -1.56 -13.03 1.43
CA LEU A 292 -2.37 -11.88 1.03
C LEU A 292 -3.59 -12.27 0.20
N LYS A 293 -4.54 -11.34 0.13
CA LYS A 293 -5.80 -11.42 -0.60
C LYS A 293 -5.76 -10.54 -1.86
N PRO A 294 -6.66 -10.77 -2.83
CA PRO A 294 -6.73 -9.97 -4.03
C PRO A 294 -6.92 -8.48 -3.77
N TRP A 295 -7.70 -8.10 -2.76
CA TRP A 295 -7.93 -6.70 -2.38
C TRP A 295 -6.68 -6.02 -1.81
N ASP A 296 -5.84 -6.74 -1.06
CA ASP A 296 -4.54 -6.25 -0.58
C ASP A 296 -3.58 -5.94 -1.74
N MET A 297 -3.66 -6.72 -2.82
CA MET A 297 -2.62 -6.74 -3.87
C MET A 297 -2.99 -6.00 -5.15
N ALA A 298 -4.25 -6.07 -5.59
CA ALA A 298 -4.64 -5.68 -6.94
C ALA A 298 -4.23 -4.25 -7.30
N ALA A 299 -4.33 -3.31 -6.36
CA ALA A 299 -3.91 -1.94 -6.58
C ALA A 299 -2.37 -1.78 -6.53
N GLY A 300 -1.75 -2.33 -5.49
CA GLY A 300 -0.31 -2.17 -5.24
C GLY A 300 0.56 -2.74 -6.35
N VAL A 301 0.24 -3.93 -6.88
CA VAL A 301 1.05 -4.57 -7.94
C VAL A 301 1.03 -3.80 -9.25
N LEU A 302 -0.12 -3.21 -9.62
CA LEU A 302 -0.23 -2.36 -10.82
C LEU A 302 0.57 -1.08 -10.63
N ILE A 303 0.44 -0.45 -9.47
CA ILE A 303 1.20 0.77 -9.11
C ILE A 303 2.72 0.52 -9.20
N VAL A 304 3.21 -0.61 -8.70
CA VAL A 304 4.64 -0.96 -8.78
C VAL A 304 5.08 -1.21 -10.22
N GLU A 305 4.34 -2.00 -11.00
CA GLU A 305 4.70 -2.28 -12.40
C GLU A 305 4.71 -1.00 -13.24
N GLU A 306 3.70 -0.15 -13.10
CA GLU A 306 3.60 1.12 -13.84
C GLU A 306 4.61 2.18 -13.37
N ALA A 307 5.19 2.03 -12.18
CA ALA A 307 6.35 2.81 -11.72
C ALA A 307 7.69 2.28 -12.29
N GLY A 308 7.67 1.16 -13.03
CA GLY A 308 8.86 0.51 -13.61
C GLY A 308 9.46 -0.61 -12.76
N GLY A 309 8.71 -1.09 -11.76
CA GLY A 309 9.10 -2.23 -10.94
C GLY A 309 8.80 -3.59 -11.58
N VAL A 310 9.07 -4.63 -10.80
CA VAL A 310 8.84 -6.03 -11.17
C VAL A 310 7.97 -6.69 -10.11
N VAL A 311 7.07 -7.57 -10.55
CA VAL A 311 6.17 -8.36 -9.71
C VAL A 311 6.33 -9.85 -10.06
N SER A 312 6.44 -10.69 -9.04
CA SER A 312 6.42 -12.14 -9.16
C SER A 312 5.74 -12.77 -7.96
N ARG A 313 5.50 -14.07 -8.01
CA ARG A 313 5.31 -14.85 -6.78
C ARG A 313 6.64 -14.98 -6.04
N MET A 314 6.59 -15.34 -4.76
CA MET A 314 7.80 -15.48 -3.95
C MET A 314 8.69 -16.65 -4.37
N ASP A 315 8.16 -17.62 -5.12
CA ASP A 315 8.92 -18.70 -5.77
C ASP A 315 9.59 -18.29 -7.10
N GLY A 316 9.40 -17.03 -7.54
CA GLY A 316 9.85 -16.53 -8.84
C GLY A 316 8.94 -16.90 -10.02
N GLY A 317 7.82 -17.58 -9.77
CA GLY A 317 6.82 -17.89 -10.78
C GLY A 317 5.99 -16.68 -11.20
N GLU A 318 5.25 -16.84 -12.31
CA GLU A 318 4.31 -15.83 -12.78
C GLU A 318 3.25 -15.52 -11.72
N PHE A 319 2.92 -14.24 -11.60
CA PHE A 319 1.98 -13.73 -10.61
C PHE A 319 0.62 -13.40 -11.22
N THR A 320 -0.43 -13.75 -10.48
CA THR A 320 -1.79 -13.25 -10.63
C THR A 320 -2.24 -12.67 -9.29
N VAL A 321 -3.18 -11.74 -9.30
CA VAL A 321 -3.72 -11.14 -8.06
C VAL A 321 -4.46 -12.16 -7.16
N PHE A 322 -4.71 -13.37 -7.66
CA PHE A 322 -5.33 -14.43 -6.89
C PHE A 322 -4.32 -15.35 -6.22
N ASP A 323 -3.02 -15.19 -6.47
CA ASP A 323 -1.97 -15.95 -5.80
C ASP A 323 -1.87 -15.60 -4.30
N ARG A 324 -1.25 -16.48 -3.53
CA ARG A 324 -1.07 -16.33 -2.07
C ARG A 324 0.32 -15.83 -1.69
N SER A 325 1.12 -15.35 -2.63
CA SER A 325 2.45 -14.84 -2.32
C SER A 325 2.84 -13.82 -3.36
N VAL A 326 3.46 -12.74 -2.91
CA VAL A 326 3.94 -11.69 -3.79
C VAL A 326 5.35 -11.28 -3.40
N LEU A 327 6.17 -11.05 -4.41
CA LEU A 327 7.40 -10.29 -4.33
C LEU A 327 7.28 -9.16 -5.34
N VAL A 328 7.33 -7.92 -4.86
CA VAL A 328 7.48 -6.75 -5.71
C VAL A 328 8.82 -6.08 -5.44
N SER A 329 9.42 -5.49 -6.45
CA SER A 329 10.68 -4.74 -6.28
C SER A 329 10.86 -3.68 -7.35
N ASN A 330 11.93 -2.90 -7.21
CA ASN A 330 12.41 -2.00 -8.25
C ASN A 330 12.98 -2.68 -9.51
N GLY A 331 12.95 -4.01 -9.58
CA GLY A 331 13.51 -4.81 -10.67
C GLY A 331 15.01 -5.07 -10.54
N ALA A 332 15.79 -4.04 -10.17
CA ALA A 332 17.26 -4.14 -10.10
C ALA A 332 17.75 -5.13 -9.02
N VAL A 333 17.07 -5.21 -7.86
CA VAL A 333 17.41 -6.18 -6.80
C VAL A 333 16.56 -7.45 -6.83
N HIS A 334 15.63 -7.60 -7.78
CA HIS A 334 14.62 -8.67 -7.76
C HIS A 334 15.25 -10.07 -7.71
N ASP A 335 16.23 -10.31 -8.59
CA ASP A 335 16.94 -11.60 -8.68
C ASP A 335 17.73 -11.91 -7.40
N GLN A 336 18.42 -10.91 -6.84
CA GLN A 336 19.18 -11.05 -5.59
C GLN A 336 18.28 -11.40 -4.40
N LEU A 337 17.01 -10.97 -4.43
CA LEU A 337 16.01 -11.33 -3.43
C LEU A 337 15.48 -12.75 -3.67
N LEU A 338 15.14 -13.09 -4.92
CA LEU A 338 14.65 -14.42 -5.27
C LEU A 338 15.64 -15.54 -4.96
N ASP A 339 16.94 -15.28 -5.01
CA ASP A 339 17.97 -16.28 -4.64
C ASP A 339 17.74 -16.86 -3.23
N ARG A 340 17.20 -16.10 -2.28
CA ARG A 340 16.86 -16.62 -0.94
C ARG A 340 15.38 -16.87 -0.78
N ILE A 341 14.55 -15.91 -1.21
CA ILE A 341 13.10 -16.00 -1.03
C ILE A 341 12.54 -17.20 -1.81
N GLY A 342 12.96 -17.39 -3.07
CA GLY A 342 12.51 -18.49 -3.91
C GLY A 342 12.84 -19.86 -3.33
N HIS A 343 14.08 -20.05 -2.87
CA HIS A 343 14.47 -21.30 -2.19
C HIS A 343 13.64 -21.56 -0.94
N ALA A 344 13.42 -20.53 -0.10
CA ALA A 344 12.62 -20.65 1.10
C ALA A 344 11.15 -20.99 0.79
N THR A 345 10.56 -20.37 -0.25
CA THR A 345 9.18 -20.67 -0.68
C THR A 345 9.05 -22.08 -1.25
N GLU A 346 10.01 -22.54 -2.05
CA GLU A 346 10.01 -23.91 -2.58
C GLU A 346 10.10 -24.96 -1.48
N ASP A 347 10.88 -24.71 -0.42
CA ASP A 347 10.95 -25.61 0.72
C ASP A 347 9.63 -25.66 1.51
N LEU A 348 8.89 -24.56 1.62
CA LEU A 348 7.54 -24.57 2.18
C LEU A 348 6.56 -25.43 1.35
N LYS A 349 6.62 -25.33 0.02
CA LYS A 349 5.78 -26.17 -0.86
C LYS A 349 6.08 -27.65 -0.69
N LYS A 350 7.37 -28.03 -0.60
CA LYS A 350 7.77 -29.44 -0.34
C LYS A 350 7.25 -29.95 1.01
N LYS A 351 7.04 -29.07 1.99
CA LYS A 351 6.41 -29.39 3.27
C LYS A 351 4.87 -29.45 3.21
N GLY A 352 4.28 -29.21 2.04
CA GLY A 352 2.83 -29.26 1.84
C GLY A 352 2.10 -27.98 2.22
N ILE A 353 2.79 -26.85 2.36
CA ILE A 353 2.13 -25.55 2.54
C ILE A 353 1.44 -25.14 1.24
N ASP A 354 0.15 -24.84 1.35
CA ASP A 354 -0.70 -24.49 0.22
C ASP A 354 -0.52 -23.03 -0.20
N PHE A 355 0.04 -22.85 -1.40
CA PHE A 355 0.13 -21.58 -2.11
C PHE A 355 -0.66 -21.57 -3.42
N SER A 356 -1.67 -22.45 -3.57
CA SER A 356 -2.61 -22.36 -4.69
C SER A 356 -3.36 -21.03 -4.66
N LEU A 357 -4.06 -20.70 -5.74
CA LEU A 357 -4.89 -19.49 -5.77
C LEU A 357 -5.79 -19.40 -4.54
N TRP A 358 -5.89 -18.22 -3.95
CA TRP A 358 -6.74 -17.97 -2.79
C TRP A 358 -8.21 -18.10 -3.18
N PHE A 359 -8.62 -17.37 -4.22
CA PHE A 359 -9.99 -17.35 -4.71
C PHE A 359 -10.02 -16.74 -6.10
N LYS A 360 -10.52 -17.47 -7.10
CA LYS A 360 -10.88 -16.94 -8.42
C LYS A 360 -12.41 -17.04 -8.52
N PRO A 361 -13.15 -15.93 -8.71
CA PRO A 361 -14.60 -16.01 -8.79
C PRO A 361 -15.07 -16.95 -9.91
N ASP A 362 -16.06 -17.77 -9.60
CA ASP A 362 -16.66 -18.67 -10.59
C ASP A 362 -17.28 -17.87 -11.74
N LYS A 363 -17.02 -18.29 -12.98
CA LYS A 363 -17.46 -17.64 -14.25
C LYS A 363 -16.81 -16.30 -14.59
N TYR A 364 -16.02 -15.70 -13.71
CA TYR A 364 -15.25 -14.49 -14.04
C TYR A 364 -14.23 -14.82 -15.15
N PRO A 365 -14.31 -14.17 -16.34
CA PRO A 365 -13.42 -14.46 -17.44
C PRO A 365 -11.99 -14.03 -17.09
N THR A 366 -11.01 -14.91 -17.33
CA THR A 366 -9.58 -14.61 -17.17
C THR A 366 -8.78 -15.00 -18.40
N ASP A 367 -7.71 -14.25 -18.68
CA ASP A 367 -6.80 -14.53 -19.79
C ASP A 367 -5.67 -15.52 -19.45
N PHE A 368 -5.76 -16.19 -18.31
CA PHE A 368 -4.84 -17.23 -17.83
C PHE A 368 -5.61 -18.42 -17.26
#